data_AF-V6LH42-F1
#
_entry.id   AF-V6LH42-F1
#
_cell.length_a   1.000
_cell.length_b   1.000
_cell.length_c   1.000
_cell.angle_alpha   90.00
_cell.angle_beta   90.00
_cell.angle_gamma   90.00
#
_symmetry.space_group_name_H-M   'P 1'
#
loop_
_entity.id
_entity.type
_entity.pdbx_description
1 polymer ?
#
loop_
_entity_poly.entity_id
_entity_poly.type
_entity_poly.pdbx_seq_one_letter_code
_entity_poly.pdbx_strand_id
1 'polypeptide(L)'
;MNNQLEFQVPLNLYYRGAFGKKAKNENIKTWNDNMQLITKRPITNSLDLFQILNMIPTFEEVHDGFSYFFFRENVKPDWDQHLDWFSMETIYEVTDLFASTQKAQWQDIKCQCEACIHNLLLIWCGSAYDSTSTLQGITIKIRRARITVSCWYSNSKHGEPLLTLLKQMFDQVNNQATLADSKDKIIRKYFTQALKEQQEESSRKSSKNSSRAGSRNQSANRSDRNQKSDSSKRNQVSKPRRLIQGAQDSSQ
;
A
#
# COMPACT_ATOMS: atom_id res chain seq x y z
N MET A 1 -39.50 0.63 -22.85
CA MET A 1 -38.28 -0.15 -23.12
C MET A 1 -37.14 0.53 -22.38
N ASN A 2 -36.65 -0.07 -21.29
CA ASN A 2 -35.50 0.48 -20.56
C ASN A 2 -34.23 0.04 -21.30
N ASN A 3 -33.69 0.93 -22.14
CA ASN A 3 -32.33 0.78 -22.64
C ASN A 3 -31.38 1.12 -21.49
N GLN A 4 -31.11 0.15 -20.61
CA GLN A 4 -29.96 0.28 -19.72
C GLN A 4 -28.72 0.23 -20.60
N LEU A 5 -27.97 1.34 -20.62
CA LEU A 5 -26.69 1.42 -21.31
C LEU A 5 -25.71 0.50 -20.57
N GLU A 6 -25.43 -0.65 -21.18
CA GLU A 6 -24.43 -1.58 -20.69
C GLU A 6 -23.02 -1.02 -20.90
N PHE A 7 -22.15 -1.28 -19.94
CA PHE A 7 -20.72 -1.03 -20.06
C PHE A 7 -20.13 -1.97 -21.11
N GLN A 8 -19.19 -1.46 -21.89
CA GLN A 8 -18.44 -2.28 -22.85
C GLN A 8 -17.62 -3.37 -22.16
N VAL A 9 -17.31 -3.17 -20.88
CA VAL A 9 -16.46 -4.05 -20.09
C VAL A 9 -17.10 -4.29 -18.72
N PRO A 10 -17.66 -5.48 -18.47
CA PRO A 10 -18.16 -5.84 -17.15
C PRO A 10 -17.01 -5.94 -16.13
N LEU A 11 -17.26 -5.54 -14.88
CA LEU A 11 -16.25 -5.52 -13.81
C LEU A 11 -16.62 -6.41 -12.63
N ASN A 12 -15.60 -6.95 -11.97
CA ASN A 12 -15.69 -7.59 -10.66
C ASN A 12 -14.97 -6.77 -9.60
N LEU A 13 -15.53 -6.72 -8.40
CA LEU A 13 -14.93 -6.07 -7.24
C LEU A 13 -14.50 -7.12 -6.22
N TYR A 14 -13.23 -7.05 -5.83
CA TYR A 14 -12.67 -7.80 -4.72
C TYR A 14 -12.19 -6.86 -3.63
N TYR A 15 -12.04 -7.38 -2.41
CA TYR A 15 -11.37 -6.68 -1.33
C TYR A 15 -10.44 -7.57 -0.53
N ARG A 16 -9.55 -6.91 0.22
CA ARG A 16 -8.72 -7.51 1.26
C ARG A 16 -8.62 -6.54 2.43
N GLY A 17 -8.61 -7.09 3.65
CA GLY A 17 -8.46 -6.32 4.87
C GLY A 17 -9.69 -6.39 5.76
N ALA A 18 -9.65 -5.68 6.88
CA ALA A 18 -10.74 -5.63 7.84
C ALA A 18 -11.49 -4.29 7.72
N PHE A 19 -12.79 -4.33 7.96
CA PHE A 19 -13.65 -3.16 8.16
C PHE A 19 -14.61 -3.45 9.31
N GLY A 20 -15.03 -2.41 10.05
CA GLY A 20 -15.86 -2.56 11.24
C GLY A 20 -15.17 -3.33 12.39
N LYS A 21 -15.94 -4.07 13.21
CA LYS A 21 -15.45 -4.79 14.41
C LYS A 21 -14.90 -6.21 14.14
N LYS A 22 -14.80 -6.65 12.89
CA LYS A 22 -14.40 -8.05 12.59
C LYS A 22 -12.90 -8.25 12.79
N ALA A 23 -12.55 -9.25 13.59
CA ALA A 23 -11.18 -9.68 13.88
C ALA A 23 -10.50 -10.26 12.63
N LYS A 24 -9.17 -10.08 12.55
CA LYS A 24 -8.31 -10.66 11.51
C LYS A 24 -8.48 -12.18 11.48
N ASN A 25 -8.70 -12.75 10.29
CA ASN A 25 -8.59 -14.20 10.11
C ASN A 25 -7.13 -14.63 10.29
N GLU A 26 -6.86 -15.46 11.30
CA GLU A 26 -5.50 -15.89 11.69
C GLU A 26 -4.93 -17.02 10.81
N ASN A 27 -5.74 -17.64 9.94
CA ASN A 27 -5.35 -18.79 9.10
C ASN A 27 -5.19 -18.42 7.62
N ILE A 28 -4.28 -17.50 7.29
CA ILE A 28 -4.03 -17.05 5.91
C ILE A 28 -2.63 -17.49 5.48
N LYS A 29 -2.54 -18.37 4.47
CA LYS A 29 -1.27 -18.95 4.00
C LYS A 29 -0.73 -18.28 2.74
N THR A 30 -1.58 -17.79 1.84
CA THR A 30 -1.13 -17.08 0.63
C THR A 30 -1.82 -15.72 0.44
N TRP A 31 -1.24 -14.89 -0.43
CA TRP A 31 -1.78 -13.56 -0.76
C TRP A 31 -3.17 -13.65 -1.40
N ASN A 32 -3.37 -14.64 -2.28
CA ASN A 32 -4.63 -14.91 -2.96
C ASN A 32 -5.73 -15.39 -1.99
N ASP A 33 -5.38 -16.14 -0.94
CA ASP A 33 -6.35 -16.65 0.05
C ASP A 33 -7.03 -15.55 0.89
N ASN A 34 -6.46 -14.33 0.91
CA ASN A 34 -6.99 -13.19 1.66
C ASN A 34 -7.89 -12.27 0.83
N MET A 35 -8.17 -12.63 -0.42
CA MET A 35 -8.94 -11.79 -1.32
C MET A 35 -10.35 -12.34 -1.48
N GLN A 36 -11.34 -11.48 -1.26
CA GLN A 36 -12.75 -11.86 -1.28
C GLN A 36 -13.48 -11.12 -2.39
N LEU A 37 -14.18 -11.88 -3.24
CA LEU A 37 -15.07 -11.33 -4.26
C LEU A 37 -16.33 -10.76 -3.60
N ILE A 38 -16.64 -9.49 -3.84
CA ILE A 38 -17.85 -8.81 -3.37
C ILE A 38 -19.00 -9.05 -4.34
N THR A 39 -18.73 -8.89 -5.63
CA THR A 39 -19.74 -8.93 -6.69
C THR A 39 -20.11 -10.38 -7.04
N LYS A 40 -21.33 -10.81 -6.69
CA LYS A 40 -21.86 -12.12 -7.10
C LYS A 40 -22.13 -12.22 -8.60
N ARG A 41 -22.40 -11.08 -9.23
CA ARG A 41 -22.55 -10.88 -10.67
C ARG A 41 -21.69 -9.68 -11.08
N PRO A 42 -21.09 -9.68 -12.27
CA PRO A 42 -20.32 -8.54 -12.73
C PRO A 42 -21.15 -7.25 -12.74
N ILE A 43 -20.48 -6.13 -12.52
CA ILE A 43 -21.02 -4.78 -12.68
C ILE A 43 -21.10 -4.52 -14.17
N THR A 44 -22.32 -4.41 -14.70
CA THR A 44 -22.56 -4.33 -16.15
C THR A 44 -23.05 -2.97 -16.60
N ASN A 45 -23.46 -2.09 -15.69
CA ASN A 45 -23.99 -0.77 -16.02
C ASN A 45 -23.78 0.22 -14.86
N SER A 46 -24.12 1.49 -15.10
CA SER A 46 -23.92 2.56 -14.11
C SER A 46 -24.74 2.39 -12.85
N LEU A 47 -25.96 1.85 -12.96
CA LEU A 47 -26.81 1.59 -11.79
C LEU A 47 -26.19 0.52 -10.90
N ASP A 48 -25.69 -0.58 -11.47
CA ASP A 48 -24.97 -1.62 -10.74
C ASP A 48 -23.75 -1.03 -10.01
N LEU A 49 -23.01 -0.16 -10.68
CA LEU A 49 -21.83 0.49 -10.11
C LEU A 49 -22.21 1.33 -8.89
N PHE A 50 -23.18 2.24 -9.02
CA PHE A 50 -23.62 3.08 -7.90
C PHE A 50 -24.22 2.24 -6.76
N GLN A 51 -24.94 1.17 -7.05
CA GLN A 51 -25.44 0.26 -6.02
C GLN A 51 -24.29 -0.38 -5.24
N ILE A 52 -23.26 -0.89 -5.93
CA ILE A 52 -22.09 -1.47 -5.28
C ILE A 52 -21.33 -0.42 -4.47
N LEU A 53 -21.09 0.77 -5.02
CA LEU A 53 -20.39 1.86 -4.32
C LEU A 53 -21.12 2.30 -3.05
N ASN A 54 -22.45 2.27 -3.04
CA ASN A 54 -23.26 2.58 -1.85
C ASN A 54 -23.29 1.44 -0.81
N MET A 55 -22.89 0.22 -1.18
CA MET A 55 -22.93 -0.95 -0.30
C MET A 55 -21.56 -1.29 0.32
N ILE A 56 -20.48 -0.88 -0.33
CA ILE A 56 -19.13 -1.15 0.18
C ILE A 56 -18.73 -0.11 1.24
N PRO A 57 -17.85 -0.47 2.18
CA PRO A 57 -17.39 0.48 3.19
C PRO A 57 -16.65 1.66 2.57
N THR A 58 -16.85 2.86 3.10
CA THR A 58 -16.10 4.03 2.62
C THR A 58 -14.64 4.00 3.08
N PHE A 59 -13.80 4.88 2.54
CA PHE A 59 -12.38 4.95 2.94
C PHE A 59 -12.19 5.35 4.42
N GLU A 60 -13.21 5.95 5.02
CA GLU A 60 -13.24 6.29 6.44
C GLU A 60 -13.57 5.08 7.33
N GLU A 61 -14.38 4.15 6.83
CA GLU A 61 -14.88 3.00 7.58
C GLU A 61 -13.91 1.80 7.59
N VAL A 62 -12.98 1.76 6.62
CA VAL A 62 -12.01 0.68 6.49
C VAL A 62 -10.77 0.89 7.37
N HIS A 63 -10.21 -0.23 7.86
CA HIS A 63 -8.97 -0.19 8.63
C HIS A 63 -7.73 0.01 7.76
N ASP A 64 -6.65 0.47 8.38
CA ASP A 64 -5.35 0.54 7.74
C ASP A 64 -4.91 -0.83 7.21
N GLY A 65 -4.47 -0.86 5.95
CA GLY A 65 -4.11 -2.11 5.28
C GLY A 65 -5.21 -2.64 4.35
N PHE A 66 -6.38 -2.02 4.34
CA PHE A 66 -7.48 -2.37 3.44
C PHE A 66 -7.13 -2.10 1.97
N SER A 67 -7.68 -2.92 1.08
CA SER A 67 -7.50 -2.80 -0.36
C SER A 67 -8.77 -3.18 -1.13
N TYR A 68 -9.11 -2.39 -2.14
CA TYR A 68 -10.13 -2.70 -3.15
C TYR A 68 -9.45 -3.06 -4.48
N PHE A 69 -10.07 -3.95 -5.24
CA PHE A 69 -9.59 -4.40 -6.55
C PHE A 69 -10.76 -4.45 -7.52
N PHE A 70 -10.83 -3.50 -8.45
CA PHE A 70 -11.80 -3.51 -9.55
C PHE A 70 -11.12 -4.06 -10.79
N PHE A 71 -11.56 -5.20 -11.31
CA PHE A 71 -10.94 -5.85 -12.47
C PHE A 71 -12.01 -6.21 -13.50
N ARG A 72 -11.60 -6.32 -14.76
CA ARG A 72 -12.49 -6.87 -15.79
C ARG A 72 -13.02 -8.23 -15.37
N GLU A 73 -14.20 -8.57 -15.87
CA GLU A 73 -14.75 -9.91 -15.75
C GLU A 73 -13.71 -10.96 -16.21
N ASN A 74 -13.63 -12.06 -15.48
CA ASN A 74 -12.66 -13.16 -15.70
C ASN A 74 -11.19 -12.80 -15.50
N VAL A 75 -10.86 -11.56 -15.14
CA VAL A 75 -9.52 -11.18 -14.72
C VAL A 75 -9.42 -11.21 -13.21
N LYS A 76 -8.53 -12.05 -12.70
CA LYS A 76 -8.14 -12.01 -11.29
C LYS A 76 -7.04 -10.97 -11.11
N PRO A 77 -7.06 -10.19 -10.02
CA PRO A 77 -5.95 -9.32 -9.65
C PRO A 77 -4.80 -10.19 -9.15
N ASP A 78 -4.05 -10.82 -10.04
CA ASP A 78 -2.93 -11.68 -9.68
C ASP A 78 -1.79 -11.41 -10.66
N TRP A 79 -0.67 -10.88 -10.16
CA TRP A 79 0.43 -10.47 -11.03
C TRP A 79 1.14 -11.66 -11.67
N ASP A 80 1.13 -12.83 -11.01
CA ASP A 80 1.79 -14.01 -11.52
C ASP A 80 1.09 -14.60 -12.76
N GLN A 81 -0.17 -14.22 -13.00
CA GLN A 81 -0.95 -14.65 -14.16
C GLN A 81 -0.80 -13.73 -15.38
N HIS A 82 -0.24 -12.53 -15.20
CA HIS A 82 -0.26 -11.45 -16.21
C HIS A 82 1.12 -10.82 -16.41
N LEU A 83 2.08 -11.63 -16.85
CA LEU A 83 3.51 -11.26 -16.89
C LEU A 83 3.85 -10.15 -17.89
N ASP A 84 3.04 -9.99 -18.93
CA ASP A 84 3.18 -8.98 -19.98
C ASP A 84 2.49 -7.66 -19.63
N TRP A 85 1.74 -7.62 -18.53
CA TRP A 85 1.06 -6.41 -18.09
C TRP A 85 1.99 -5.49 -17.31
N PHE A 86 1.60 -4.22 -17.23
CA PHE A 86 2.29 -3.23 -16.44
C PHE A 86 1.28 -2.41 -15.65
N SER A 87 1.71 -1.94 -14.50
CA SER A 87 0.90 -1.10 -13.62
C SER A 87 1.48 0.30 -13.58
N MET A 88 0.63 1.31 -13.49
CA MET A 88 1.05 2.67 -13.17
C MET A 88 0.38 3.10 -11.87
N GLU A 89 1.17 3.65 -10.96
CA GLU A 89 0.72 4.00 -9.62
C GLU A 89 0.67 5.52 -9.43
N THR A 90 -0.44 5.99 -8.87
CA THR A 90 -0.57 7.32 -8.26
C THR A 90 -0.64 7.13 -6.75
N ILE A 91 0.18 7.87 -6.00
CA ILE A 91 0.28 7.77 -4.56
C ILE A 91 -0.03 9.14 -3.96
N TYR A 92 -1.02 9.16 -3.07
CA TYR A 92 -1.27 10.27 -2.15
C TYR A 92 -0.66 9.91 -0.81
N GLU A 93 0.20 10.76 -0.25
CA GLU A 93 0.89 10.49 1.00
C GLU A 93 1.04 11.74 1.85
N VAL A 94 0.67 11.61 3.12
CA VAL A 94 0.90 12.62 4.16
C VAL A 94 1.90 12.05 5.17
N THR A 95 2.38 12.89 6.09
CA THR A 95 3.22 12.38 7.18
C THR A 95 2.38 11.54 8.16
N ASP A 96 2.98 10.49 8.74
CA ASP A 96 2.33 9.70 9.80
C ASP A 96 1.89 10.54 10.99
N LEU A 97 2.64 11.61 11.28
CA LEU A 97 2.30 12.58 12.31
C LEU A 97 0.99 13.28 11.96
N PHE A 98 0.88 13.87 10.76
CA PHE A 98 -0.34 14.53 10.29
C PHE A 98 -1.55 13.59 10.33
N ALA A 99 -1.43 12.37 9.77
CA ALA A 99 -2.52 11.40 9.78
C ALA A 99 -2.99 11.03 11.21
N SER A 100 -2.11 11.14 12.21
CA SER A 100 -2.43 10.83 13.60
C SER A 100 -2.95 12.01 14.42
N THR A 101 -2.48 13.22 14.14
CA THR A 101 -2.82 14.44 14.90
C THR A 101 -3.99 15.21 14.28
N GLN A 102 -4.11 15.22 12.95
CA GLN A 102 -5.14 15.91 12.19
C GLN A 102 -6.15 14.93 11.61
N LYS A 103 -6.79 14.14 12.49
CA LYS A 103 -7.67 13.03 12.08
C LYS A 103 -8.84 13.46 11.20
N ALA A 104 -9.52 14.56 11.55
CA ALA A 104 -10.65 15.07 10.78
C ALA A 104 -10.22 15.50 9.37
N GLN A 105 -9.13 16.25 9.24
CA GLN A 105 -8.60 16.65 7.92
C GLN A 105 -8.15 15.44 7.10
N TRP A 106 -7.56 14.43 7.73
CA TRP A 106 -7.19 13.19 7.04
C TRP A 106 -8.42 12.40 6.56
N GLN A 107 -9.52 12.42 7.32
CA GLN A 107 -10.80 11.85 6.91
C GLN A 107 -11.36 12.60 5.69
N ASP A 108 -11.39 13.93 5.71
CA ASP A 108 -11.83 14.73 4.57
C ASP A 108 -11.03 14.41 3.29
N ILE A 109 -9.70 14.32 3.41
CA ILE A 109 -8.82 13.93 2.31
C ILE A 109 -9.16 12.53 1.79
N LYS A 110 -9.42 11.55 2.67
CA LYS A 110 -9.84 10.21 2.26
C LYS A 110 -11.12 10.24 1.43
N CYS A 111 -12.14 10.99 1.85
CA CYS A 111 -13.40 11.16 1.11
C CYS A 111 -13.17 11.78 -0.26
N GLN A 112 -12.30 12.79 -0.35
CA GLN A 112 -11.97 13.43 -1.61
C GLN A 112 -11.24 12.48 -2.56
N CYS A 113 -10.25 11.72 -2.07
CA CYS A 113 -9.59 10.68 -2.85
C CYS A 113 -10.57 9.59 -3.33
N GLU A 114 -11.52 9.18 -2.48
CA GLU A 114 -12.58 8.24 -2.84
C GLU A 114 -13.44 8.77 -3.99
N ALA A 115 -13.85 10.05 -3.92
CA ALA A 115 -14.59 10.69 -5.01
C ALA A 115 -13.78 10.72 -6.33
N CYS A 116 -12.48 11.00 -6.30
CA CYS A 116 -11.61 10.92 -7.48
C CYS A 116 -11.58 9.50 -8.08
N ILE A 117 -11.60 8.47 -7.23
CA ILE A 117 -11.59 7.07 -7.65
C ILE A 117 -12.94 6.66 -8.24
N HIS A 118 -14.06 7.13 -7.69
CA HIS A 118 -15.38 6.93 -8.29
C HIS A 118 -15.45 7.53 -9.69
N ASN A 119 -14.92 8.74 -9.87
CA ASN A 119 -14.82 9.38 -11.19
C ASN A 119 -13.95 8.55 -12.15
N LEU A 120 -12.82 8.02 -11.68
CA LEU A 120 -11.96 7.14 -12.46
C LEU A 120 -12.70 5.87 -12.91
N LEU A 121 -13.50 5.25 -12.04
CA LEU A 121 -14.32 4.08 -12.38
C LEU A 121 -15.37 4.42 -13.44
N LEU A 122 -16.04 5.58 -13.33
CA LEU A 122 -17.01 6.04 -14.32
C LEU A 122 -16.35 6.29 -15.68
N ILE A 123 -15.17 6.91 -15.70
CA ILE A 123 -14.38 7.13 -16.92
C ILE A 123 -14.00 5.79 -17.57
N TRP A 124 -13.58 4.81 -16.76
CA TRP A 124 -13.23 3.49 -17.25
C TRP A 124 -14.45 2.77 -17.85
N CYS A 125 -15.54 2.68 -17.10
CA CYS A 125 -16.74 1.96 -17.51
C CYS A 125 -17.46 2.62 -18.69
N GLY A 126 -17.40 3.95 -18.77
CA GLY A 126 -17.94 4.73 -19.89
C GLY A 126 -17.07 4.72 -21.15
N SER A 127 -15.91 4.07 -21.12
CA SER A 127 -14.93 4.04 -22.21
C SER A 127 -14.59 5.43 -22.76
N ALA A 128 -14.45 6.43 -21.88
CA ALA A 128 -14.32 7.83 -22.30
C ALA A 128 -12.98 8.15 -23.01
N TYR A 129 -11.99 7.26 -22.91
CA TYR A 129 -10.68 7.39 -23.56
C TYR A 129 -10.26 6.07 -24.19
N ASP A 130 -9.51 6.11 -25.29
CA ASP A 130 -8.96 4.90 -25.93
C ASP A 130 -8.09 4.07 -24.98
N SER A 131 -7.43 4.73 -24.01
CA SER A 131 -6.63 4.10 -22.96
C SER A 131 -7.42 3.15 -22.05
N THR A 132 -8.74 3.35 -21.92
CA THR A 132 -9.61 2.49 -21.11
C THR A 132 -9.74 1.08 -21.70
N SER A 133 -9.56 0.94 -23.02
CA SER A 133 -9.62 -0.35 -23.72
C SER A 133 -8.48 -1.29 -23.33
N THR A 134 -7.33 -0.77 -22.89
CA THR A 134 -6.19 -1.57 -22.43
C THR A 134 -6.13 -1.71 -20.90
N LEU A 135 -6.92 -0.90 -20.18
CA LEU A 135 -7.04 -0.97 -18.72
C LEU A 135 -7.77 -2.26 -18.30
N GLN A 136 -7.09 -3.09 -17.53
CA GLN A 136 -7.53 -4.41 -17.06
C GLN A 136 -8.01 -4.36 -15.61
N GLY A 137 -7.47 -3.45 -14.80
CA GLY A 137 -7.81 -3.38 -13.39
C GLY A 137 -7.36 -2.09 -12.71
N ILE A 138 -8.01 -1.79 -11.61
CA ILE A 138 -7.66 -0.72 -10.68
C ILE A 138 -7.53 -1.35 -9.29
N THR A 139 -6.38 -1.19 -8.66
CA THR A 139 -6.19 -1.53 -7.24
C THR A 139 -6.12 -0.25 -6.43
N ILE A 140 -6.76 -0.25 -5.27
CA ILE A 140 -6.76 0.86 -4.33
C ILE A 140 -6.26 0.31 -3.01
N LYS A 141 -5.22 0.90 -2.45
CA LYS A 141 -4.59 0.49 -1.19
C LYS A 141 -4.70 1.64 -0.21
N ILE A 142 -5.42 1.42 0.88
CA ILE A 142 -5.65 2.40 1.94
C ILE A 142 -4.75 2.03 3.12
N ARG A 143 -3.87 2.94 3.49
CA ARG A 143 -2.91 2.80 4.60
C ARG A 143 -3.04 4.02 5.49
N ARG A 144 -2.43 3.93 6.67
CA ARG A 144 -2.51 4.95 7.73
C ARG A 144 -2.36 6.38 7.24
N ALA A 145 -1.31 6.64 6.46
CA ALA A 145 -0.96 7.97 5.95
C ALA A 145 -0.81 7.99 4.42
N ARG A 146 -1.33 6.97 3.74
CA ARG A 146 -1.10 6.80 2.30
C ARG A 146 -2.28 6.12 1.62
N ILE A 147 -2.67 6.66 0.47
CA ILE A 147 -3.60 6.02 -0.47
C ILE A 147 -2.83 5.78 -1.77
N THR A 148 -2.84 4.55 -2.25
CA THR A 148 -2.20 4.18 -3.53
C THR A 148 -3.25 3.66 -4.48
N VAL A 149 -3.34 4.27 -5.66
CA VAL A 149 -4.17 3.81 -6.77
C VAL A 149 -3.24 3.27 -7.85
N SER A 150 -3.46 2.05 -8.30
CA SER A 150 -2.66 1.41 -9.34
C SER A 150 -3.57 0.97 -10.47
N CYS A 151 -3.32 1.47 -11.67
CA CYS A 151 -4.03 1.10 -12.88
C CYS A 151 -3.20 0.07 -13.65
N TRP A 152 -3.79 -1.08 -13.94
CA TRP A 152 -3.17 -2.25 -14.56
C TRP A 152 -3.58 -2.32 -16.02
N TYR A 153 -2.63 -2.43 -16.92
CA TYR A 153 -2.87 -2.34 -18.34
C TYR A 153 -2.19 -3.49 -19.07
N SER A 154 -2.83 -3.97 -20.14
CA SER A 154 -2.26 -5.00 -21.02
C SER A 154 -1.31 -4.45 -22.09
N ASN A 155 -1.20 -3.12 -22.25
CA ASN A 155 -0.30 -2.50 -23.24
C ASN A 155 0.26 -1.14 -22.78
N SER A 156 1.60 -1.05 -22.71
CA SER A 156 2.37 0.09 -22.16
C SER A 156 2.17 1.41 -22.88
N LYS A 157 1.78 1.38 -24.15
CA LYS A 157 1.73 2.58 -25.00
C LYS A 157 0.53 3.49 -24.72
N HIS A 158 -0.50 3.01 -24.01
CA HIS A 158 -1.78 3.71 -23.91
C HIS A 158 -2.13 4.19 -22.51
N GLY A 159 -1.29 3.96 -21.50
CA GLY A 159 -1.67 4.26 -20.11
C GLY A 159 -1.62 5.75 -19.73
N GLU A 160 -0.68 6.54 -20.30
CA GLU A 160 -0.32 7.87 -19.76
C GLU A 160 -1.47 8.89 -19.64
N PRO A 161 -2.45 8.99 -20.57
CA PRO A 161 -3.53 9.97 -20.46
C PRO A 161 -4.36 9.81 -19.20
N LEU A 162 -4.71 8.56 -18.84
CA LEU A 162 -5.55 8.29 -17.67
C LEU A 162 -4.78 8.53 -16.36
N LEU A 163 -3.48 8.22 -16.35
CA LEU A 163 -2.60 8.55 -15.23
C LEU A 163 -2.49 10.05 -15.01
N THR A 164 -2.36 10.82 -16.09
CA THR A 164 -2.26 12.28 -16.04
C THR A 164 -3.53 12.89 -15.48
N LEU A 165 -4.69 12.39 -15.90
CA LEU A 165 -5.98 12.82 -15.35
C LEU A 165 -6.12 12.45 -13.87
N LEU A 166 -5.76 11.23 -13.48
CA LEU A 166 -5.79 10.80 -12.08
C LEU A 166 -4.89 11.67 -11.20
N LYS A 167 -3.70 12.02 -11.71
CA LYS A 167 -2.80 12.96 -11.05
C LYS A 167 -3.47 14.31 -10.86
N GLN A 168 -4.04 14.89 -11.93
CA GLN A 168 -4.71 16.19 -11.85
C GLN A 168 -5.86 16.19 -10.82
N MET A 169 -6.64 15.12 -10.75
CA MET A 169 -7.68 14.97 -9.74
C MET A 169 -7.09 14.94 -8.32
N PHE A 170 -5.98 14.24 -8.10
CA PHE A 170 -5.31 14.18 -6.80
C PHE A 170 -4.63 15.51 -6.43
N ASP A 171 -4.05 16.21 -7.39
CA ASP A 171 -3.46 17.54 -7.19
C ASP A 171 -4.53 18.56 -6.73
N GLN A 172 -5.78 18.41 -7.18
CA GLN A 172 -6.90 19.24 -6.72
C GLN A 172 -7.27 19.00 -5.25
N VAL A 173 -7.14 17.75 -4.76
CA VAL A 173 -7.29 17.41 -3.34
C VAL A 173 -6.21 18.12 -2.50
N ASN A 174 -4.97 18.14 -3.01
CA ASN A 174 -3.83 18.80 -2.35
C ASN A 174 -3.94 20.32 -2.25
N ASN A 175 -4.47 20.97 -3.29
CA ASN A 175 -4.63 22.43 -3.29
C ASN A 175 -5.66 22.94 -2.27
N GLN A 176 -6.47 22.06 -1.68
CA GLN A 176 -7.33 22.38 -0.53
C GLN A 176 -6.66 22.04 0.82
N ALA A 177 -5.69 21.11 0.81
CA ALA A 177 -4.92 20.67 1.97
C ALA A 177 -3.64 21.49 2.22
N THR A 178 -3.41 22.60 1.50
CA THR A 178 -2.24 23.50 1.56
C THR A 178 -2.10 24.27 2.89
N LEU A 179 -2.00 23.52 3.99
CA LEU A 179 -1.46 23.92 5.29
C LEU A 179 -0.56 22.83 5.90
N ALA A 180 -0.33 21.69 5.23
CA ALA A 180 0.54 20.61 5.70
C ALA A 180 1.59 20.25 4.67
N ASP A 181 2.82 19.98 5.13
CA ASP A 181 3.99 19.46 4.39
C ASP A 181 3.67 18.13 3.64
N SER A 182 2.86 18.19 2.58
CA SER A 182 2.62 17.07 1.69
C SER A 182 3.84 16.89 0.79
N LYS A 183 4.53 15.75 0.95
CA LYS A 183 5.53 15.30 -0.03
C LYS A 183 4.79 14.48 -1.07
N ASP A 184 4.15 15.14 -2.02
CA ASP A 184 3.60 14.47 -3.19
C ASP A 184 4.73 13.79 -3.97
N LYS A 185 4.89 12.49 -3.74
CA LYS A 185 5.81 11.65 -4.51
C LYS A 185 4.99 10.82 -5.49
N ILE A 186 4.93 11.29 -6.72
CA ILE A 186 4.52 10.45 -7.84
C ILE A 186 5.65 9.47 -8.09
N ILE A 187 5.50 8.25 -7.57
CA ILE A 187 6.41 7.16 -7.91
C ILE A 187 5.85 6.45 -9.14
N ARG A 188 6.40 6.78 -10.32
CA ARG A 188 6.21 5.96 -11.52
C ARG A 188 6.92 4.62 -11.30
N LYS A 189 6.22 3.63 -10.78
CA LYS A 189 6.73 2.24 -10.74
C LYS A 189 6.24 1.51 -11.97
N TYR A 190 7.11 1.37 -12.96
CA TYR A 190 6.92 0.39 -14.01
C TYR A 190 7.19 -0.98 -13.37
N PHE A 191 6.16 -1.79 -13.17
CA PHE A 191 6.36 -3.20 -12.90
C PHE A 191 6.31 -3.90 -14.25
N THR A 192 7.48 -4.26 -14.78
CA THR A 192 7.65 -5.26 -15.83
C THR A 192 8.60 -6.32 -15.29
N GLN A 193 8.47 -7.58 -15.70
CA GLN A 193 9.44 -8.63 -15.32
C GLN A 193 10.89 -8.22 -15.68
N ALA A 194 11.07 -7.43 -16.74
CA ALA A 194 12.36 -6.81 -17.09
C ALA A 194 12.96 -5.94 -15.96
N LEU A 195 12.13 -5.30 -15.12
CA LEU A 195 12.58 -4.55 -13.94
C LEU A 195 12.86 -5.45 -12.73
N LYS A 196 12.17 -6.61 -12.62
CA LYS A 196 12.47 -7.64 -11.61
C LYS A 196 13.81 -8.33 -11.92
N GLU A 197 14.05 -8.67 -13.19
CA GLU A 197 15.32 -9.22 -13.68
C GLU A 197 16.46 -8.19 -13.54
N GLN A 198 16.24 -6.90 -13.87
CA GLN A 198 17.25 -5.87 -13.61
C GLN A 198 17.54 -5.66 -12.13
N GLN A 199 16.56 -5.73 -11.23
CA GLN A 199 16.80 -5.63 -9.78
C GLN A 199 17.51 -6.88 -9.23
N GLU A 200 17.17 -8.07 -9.72
CA GLU A 200 17.87 -9.31 -9.39
C GLU A 200 19.30 -9.33 -9.95
N GLU A 201 19.54 -8.74 -11.12
CA GLU A 201 20.86 -8.65 -11.74
C GLU A 201 21.72 -7.54 -11.10
N SER A 202 21.10 -6.45 -10.64
CA SER A 202 21.75 -5.39 -9.86
C SER A 202 22.15 -5.88 -8.47
N SER A 203 21.28 -6.65 -7.81
CA SER A 203 21.56 -7.24 -6.49
C SER A 203 22.56 -8.40 -6.55
N ARG A 204 22.60 -9.15 -7.66
CA ARG A 204 23.65 -10.15 -7.94
C ARG A 204 25.00 -9.54 -8.32
N LYS A 205 25.03 -8.33 -8.92
CA LYS A 205 26.29 -7.60 -9.20
C LYS A 205 26.83 -6.84 -7.99
N SER A 206 25.99 -6.43 -7.03
CA SER A 206 26.45 -5.77 -5.80
C SER A 206 27.05 -6.72 -4.75
N SER A 207 26.91 -8.05 -4.90
CA SER A 207 27.48 -9.03 -3.96
C SER A 207 28.81 -9.65 -4.42
N LYS A 208 29.45 -9.14 -5.49
CA LYS A 208 30.74 -9.66 -6.00
C LYS A 208 31.94 -8.70 -5.91
N ASN A 209 31.78 -7.50 -5.34
CA ASN A 209 32.88 -6.57 -5.08
C ASN A 209 32.99 -6.20 -3.60
N SER A 210 33.36 -7.17 -2.75
CA SER A 210 33.82 -6.91 -1.38
C SER A 210 34.67 -8.08 -0.85
N SER A 211 35.71 -8.46 -1.59
CA SER A 211 36.73 -9.38 -1.07
C SER A 211 38.02 -9.35 -1.90
N ARG A 212 38.73 -8.22 -1.90
CA ARG A 212 40.18 -8.17 -2.22
C ARG A 212 40.74 -6.75 -2.08
N ALA A 213 41.27 -6.42 -0.92
CA ALA A 213 42.42 -5.51 -0.77
C ALA A 213 42.84 -5.46 0.70
N GLY A 214 43.49 -6.52 1.16
CA GLY A 214 44.37 -6.47 2.32
C GLY A 214 45.70 -7.09 1.93
N SER A 215 46.78 -6.30 1.93
CA SER A 215 48.13 -6.68 2.40
C SER A 215 49.26 -5.80 1.81
N ARG A 216 50.19 -5.41 2.71
CA ARG A 216 51.56 -4.85 2.53
C ARG A 216 51.67 -3.32 2.31
N ASN A 217 52.44 -2.55 3.10
CA ASN A 217 53.73 -2.85 3.71
C ASN A 217 53.97 -2.19 5.09
N GLN A 218 54.86 -2.84 5.85
CA GLN A 218 55.40 -2.51 7.18
C GLN A 218 56.36 -1.30 7.16
N SER A 219 56.53 -0.60 8.29
CA SER A 219 57.79 -0.60 9.07
C SER A 219 57.82 0.37 10.27
N ALA A 220 58.31 -0.17 11.39
CA ALA A 220 59.15 0.42 12.46
C ALA A 220 58.67 1.61 13.33
N ASN A 221 58.37 1.30 14.60
CA ASN A 221 59.17 1.69 15.77
C ASN A 221 58.64 0.95 17.02
N ARG A 222 59.36 -0.06 17.53
CA ARG A 222 60.27 -0.01 18.70
C ARG A 222 59.58 0.48 19.99
N SER A 223 59.23 -0.48 20.87
CA SER A 223 59.78 -0.70 22.24
C SER A 223 59.26 0.32 23.26
N ASP A 224 58.75 -0.02 24.45
CA ASP A 224 59.24 -1.02 25.40
C ASP A 224 58.25 -1.16 26.60
N ARG A 225 58.39 -2.27 27.33
CA ARG A 225 58.07 -2.49 28.77
C ARG A 225 56.62 -2.59 29.32
N ASN A 226 56.25 -3.87 29.58
CA ASN A 226 56.12 -4.50 30.92
C ASN A 226 55.24 -3.82 32.01
N GLN A 227 54.13 -4.46 32.44
CA GLN A 227 54.08 -5.35 33.63
C GLN A 227 52.67 -5.88 33.95
N LYS A 228 52.66 -7.10 34.53
CA LYS A 228 51.56 -7.96 34.98
C LYS A 228 50.91 -7.50 36.30
N SER A 229 49.64 -7.84 36.48
CA SER A 229 49.00 -8.46 37.68
C SER A 229 47.48 -8.43 37.42
N ASP A 230 46.68 -9.49 37.38
CA ASP A 230 46.47 -10.69 38.19
C ASP A 230 45.93 -10.40 39.61
N SER A 231 44.59 -10.54 39.79
CA SER A 231 43.95 -11.05 41.03
C SER A 231 42.41 -11.06 40.98
N SER A 232 41.89 -12.28 40.89
CA SER A 232 40.75 -12.90 41.58
C SER A 232 39.93 -12.12 42.65
N LYS A 233 38.58 -12.25 42.60
CA LYS A 233 37.61 -12.56 43.71
C LYS A 233 36.18 -12.21 43.22
N ARG A 234 35.23 -13.15 43.00
CA ARG A 234 34.42 -13.98 43.92
C ARG A 234 33.65 -13.15 44.99
N ASN A 235 32.35 -12.92 44.80
CA ASN A 235 31.25 -13.53 45.60
C ASN A 235 29.85 -12.92 45.35
N GLN A 236 28.87 -13.79 45.61
CA GLN A 236 27.41 -13.67 45.53
C GLN A 236 26.77 -12.73 46.56
N VAL A 237 25.46 -12.43 46.39
CA VAL A 237 24.32 -12.50 47.37
C VAL A 237 23.14 -11.68 46.76
N SER A 238 22.08 -12.27 46.23
CA SER A 238 20.81 -12.72 46.88
C SER A 238 19.93 -11.60 47.51
N LYS A 239 18.87 -11.19 46.77
CA LYS A 239 17.44 -10.85 47.13
C LYS A 239 17.10 -10.43 48.59
N PRO A 240 16.12 -9.51 48.84
CA PRO A 240 14.69 -9.87 48.66
C PRO A 240 13.65 -8.77 48.34
N ARG A 241 12.49 -9.34 48.00
CA ARG A 241 11.13 -8.85 47.76
C ARG A 241 10.51 -8.16 48.99
N ARG A 242 9.67 -7.14 48.80
CA ARG A 242 8.59 -6.78 49.74
C ARG A 242 7.27 -6.53 48.99
N LEU A 243 6.28 -7.36 49.33
CA LEU A 243 4.85 -7.06 49.28
C LEU A 243 4.51 -6.05 50.38
N ILE A 244 3.54 -5.16 50.15
CA ILE A 244 2.53 -4.78 51.16
C ILE A 244 1.16 -4.65 50.46
N GLN A 245 0.17 -5.34 51.05
CA GLN A 245 -1.28 -5.25 50.85
C GLN A 245 -1.89 -4.21 51.82
N GLY A 246 -3.13 -3.77 51.55
CA GLY A 246 -4.07 -3.21 52.53
C GLY A 246 -5.01 -2.18 51.85
N ALA A 247 -6.26 -2.51 51.51
CA ALA A 247 -7.46 -2.63 52.36
C ALA A 247 -7.90 -1.26 52.90
N GLN A 248 -8.98 -0.66 52.37
CA GLN A 248 -10.38 -0.70 52.85
C GLN A 248 -10.73 0.55 53.67
N ASP A 249 -11.75 1.30 53.21
CA ASP A 249 -12.84 1.91 54.01
C ASP A 249 -13.77 2.62 53.00
N SER A 250 -15.03 2.21 52.81
CA SER A 250 -16.22 2.24 53.68
C SER A 250 -16.93 3.61 53.72
N SER A 251 -18.21 3.58 53.32
CA SER A 251 -19.31 4.47 53.74
C SER A 251 -19.37 5.90 53.21
N GLN A 252 -20.23 6.15 52.22
CA GLN A 252 -21.47 6.97 52.33
C GLN A 252 -22.33 6.81 51.06
#